data_AF-A0A1G8VAD4-F1
#
_entry.id   AF-A0A1G8VAD4-F1
#
_cell.length_a   1.000
_cell.length_b   1.000
_cell.length_c   1.000
_cell.angle_alpha   90.00
_cell.angle_beta   90.00
_cell.angle_gamma   90.00
#
_symmetry.space_group_name_H-M   'P 1'
#
loop_
_entity.id
_entity.type
_entity.pdbx_description
1 polymer ?
#
loop_
_entity_poly.entity_id
_entity_poly.type
_entity_poly.pdbx_seq_one_letter_code
_entity_poly.pdbx_strand_id
1 'polypeptide(L)'
;MKPSVSPTVIHEVFRRAYARGDRPALIDLRGGRVYGYRRLVTEITRAASGLLRRGARRDQVVGVHVPTVGAQTLAVHTVVAAGGVAAPIDPALGPDEIAARLSDCDARTLITTPDLAPAAVLAAEQSRVRQVVSLGPALDTIDFRSLLTLEPTPLPTLDAHRQDALLLADGRRLSHAGLVGRMAELDAAVRLTESDVVLATWLPDGGCGLVALVCLAVSKGALVVAAHDTDLPGTTYDFSVTVMTGSGTTLERC
;
A
#
# COMPACT_ATOMS: atom_id res chain seq x y z
N MET A 1 -10.19 4.32 -33.46
CA MET A 1 -10.11 5.08 -32.19
C MET A 1 -9.29 4.25 -31.22
N LYS A 2 -8.06 4.65 -30.89
CA LYS A 2 -7.28 3.93 -29.86
C LYS A 2 -8.07 4.08 -28.55
N PRO A 3 -8.35 3.00 -27.80
CA PRO A 3 -8.99 3.15 -26.50
C PRO A 3 -8.10 4.08 -25.67
N SER A 4 -8.65 5.17 -25.17
CA SER A 4 -8.00 5.99 -24.16
C SER A 4 -7.89 5.13 -22.92
N VAL A 5 -6.80 4.39 -22.78
CA VAL A 5 -6.56 3.54 -21.61
C VAL A 5 -6.33 4.50 -20.45
N SER A 6 -7.34 4.68 -19.60
CA SER A 6 -7.19 5.42 -18.35
C SER A 6 -6.03 4.78 -17.56
N PRO A 7 -5.08 5.58 -17.05
CA PRO A 7 -3.93 5.03 -16.36
C PRO A 7 -4.35 4.35 -15.06
N THR A 8 -3.73 3.24 -14.74
CA THR A 8 -3.93 2.53 -13.47
C THR A 8 -3.16 3.25 -12.35
N VAL A 9 -3.54 3.01 -11.09
CA VAL A 9 -2.80 3.60 -9.95
C VAL A 9 -1.31 3.25 -9.98
N ILE A 10 -0.95 2.02 -10.38
CA ILE A 10 0.44 1.58 -10.49
C ILE A 10 1.16 2.33 -11.60
N HIS A 11 0.51 2.56 -12.74
CA HIS A 11 1.09 3.40 -13.79
C HIS A 11 1.38 4.82 -13.28
N GLU A 12 0.42 5.46 -12.61
CA GLU A 12 0.60 6.82 -12.10
C GLU A 12 1.71 6.93 -11.04
N VAL A 13 1.81 5.94 -10.13
CA VAL A 13 2.85 5.92 -9.09
C VAL A 13 4.23 5.61 -9.70
N PHE A 14 4.31 4.73 -10.71
CA PHE A 14 5.60 4.23 -11.22
C PHE A 14 6.18 5.05 -12.36
N ARG A 15 5.36 5.74 -13.17
CA ARG A 15 5.77 6.36 -14.45
C ARG A 15 7.00 7.26 -14.39
N ARG A 16 7.27 7.90 -13.24
CA ARG A 16 8.41 8.81 -13.03
C ARG A 16 9.40 8.32 -11.97
N ALA A 17 9.17 7.15 -11.37
CA ALA A 17 9.99 6.68 -10.26
C ALA A 17 11.45 6.45 -10.67
N TYR A 18 11.70 5.84 -11.84
CA TYR A 18 13.07 5.63 -12.34
C TYR A 18 13.80 6.95 -12.64
N ALA A 19 13.10 7.95 -13.19
CA ALA A 19 13.68 9.27 -13.46
C ALA A 19 14.05 10.03 -12.18
N ARG A 20 13.34 9.76 -11.06
CA ARG A 20 13.63 10.35 -9.74
C ARG A 20 14.77 9.66 -8.99
N GLY A 21 15.26 8.52 -9.49
CA GLY A 21 16.41 7.81 -8.92
C GLY A 21 16.21 7.42 -7.47
N ASP A 22 17.23 7.64 -6.65
CA ASP A 22 17.24 7.28 -5.22
C ASP A 22 16.72 8.38 -4.30
N ARG A 23 16.12 9.45 -4.86
CA ARG A 23 15.47 10.47 -4.04
C ARG A 23 14.46 9.80 -3.10
N PRO A 24 14.41 10.19 -1.80
CA PRO A 24 13.42 9.65 -0.88
C PRO A 24 11.99 9.88 -1.39
N ALA A 25 11.20 8.82 -1.43
CA ALA A 25 9.77 8.84 -1.72
C ALA A 25 8.96 8.75 -0.42
N LEU A 26 9.42 7.93 0.53
CA LEU A 26 8.77 7.71 1.81
C LEU A 26 9.81 7.52 2.92
N ILE A 27 9.66 8.24 4.03
CA ILE A 27 10.41 8.06 5.26
C ILE A 27 9.43 7.50 6.29
N ASP A 28 9.66 6.27 6.75
CA ASP A 28 8.85 5.61 7.76
C ASP A 28 9.57 5.72 9.12
N LEU A 29 9.10 6.65 9.97
CA LEU A 29 9.73 6.91 11.26
C LEU A 29 9.55 5.73 12.22
N ARG A 30 8.36 5.12 12.24
CA ARG A 30 8.09 3.94 13.08
C ARG A 30 8.84 2.71 12.58
N GLY A 31 8.89 2.51 11.26
CA GLY A 31 9.62 1.41 10.63
C GLY A 31 11.14 1.62 10.57
N GLY A 32 11.63 2.82 10.92
CA GLY A 32 13.05 3.18 10.85
C GLY A 32 13.65 3.03 9.45
N ARG A 33 12.86 3.26 8.38
CA ARG A 33 13.26 2.94 7.00
C ARG A 33 12.94 4.07 6.03
N VAL A 34 13.91 4.37 5.16
CA VAL A 34 13.75 5.28 4.02
C VAL A 34 13.60 4.48 2.74
N TYR A 35 12.58 4.81 1.96
CA TYR A 35 12.27 4.21 0.67
C TYR A 35 12.52 5.25 -0.42
N GLY A 36 13.56 5.03 -1.24
CA GLY A 36 13.80 5.83 -2.45
C GLY A 36 12.90 5.40 -3.61
N TYR A 37 12.58 6.31 -4.54
CA TYR A 37 11.67 6.06 -5.66
C TYR A 37 12.02 4.79 -6.47
N ARG A 38 13.26 4.72 -6.97
CA ARG A 38 13.74 3.59 -7.80
C ARG A 38 13.73 2.27 -7.02
N ARG A 39 14.18 2.29 -5.76
CA ARG A 39 14.25 1.09 -4.92
C ARG A 39 12.86 0.56 -4.61
N LEU A 40 11.94 1.45 -4.22
CA LEU A 40 10.55 1.11 -3.90
C LEU A 40 9.87 0.43 -5.10
N VAL A 41 9.93 1.04 -6.30
CA VAL A 41 9.30 0.45 -7.50
C VAL A 41 9.96 -0.86 -7.91
N THR A 42 11.28 -0.98 -7.78
CA THR A 42 12.00 -2.23 -8.09
C THR A 42 11.57 -3.35 -7.14
N GLU A 43 11.46 -3.07 -5.84
CA GLU A 43 11.05 -4.02 -4.82
C GLU A 43 9.60 -4.47 -5.04
N ILE A 44 8.69 -3.52 -5.27
CA ILE A 44 7.28 -3.81 -5.57
C ILE A 44 7.14 -4.66 -6.84
N THR A 45 7.82 -4.29 -7.93
CA THR A 45 7.72 -5.03 -9.21
C THR A 45 8.23 -6.46 -9.07
N ARG A 46 9.36 -6.65 -8.38
CA ARG A 46 9.91 -7.99 -8.12
C ARG A 46 9.01 -8.81 -7.22
N ALA A 47 8.50 -8.22 -6.14
CA ALA A 47 7.60 -8.91 -5.22
C ALA A 47 6.28 -9.30 -5.90
N ALA A 48 5.72 -8.43 -6.76
CA ALA A 48 4.51 -8.70 -7.52
C ALA A 48 4.71 -9.88 -8.48
N SER A 49 5.83 -9.89 -9.20
CA SER A 49 6.27 -11.03 -10.00
C SER A 49 6.40 -12.31 -9.16
N GLY A 50 7.00 -12.21 -7.96
CA GLY A 50 7.12 -13.32 -7.02
C GLY A 50 5.77 -13.86 -6.55
N LEU A 51 4.80 -12.98 -6.25
CA LEU A 51 3.43 -13.40 -5.92
C LEU A 51 2.78 -14.19 -7.06
N LEU A 52 2.93 -13.73 -8.31
CA LEU A 52 2.44 -14.45 -9.49
C LEU A 52 3.08 -15.84 -9.61
N ARG A 53 4.40 -15.95 -9.42
CA ARG A 53 5.09 -17.26 -9.38
C ARG A 53 4.57 -18.18 -8.29
N ARG A 54 4.14 -17.62 -7.16
CA ARG A 54 3.54 -18.38 -6.05
C ARG A 54 2.05 -18.68 -6.24
N GLY A 55 1.49 -18.34 -7.41
CA GLY A 55 0.15 -18.71 -7.81
C GLY A 55 -0.90 -17.64 -7.53
N ALA A 56 -0.51 -16.41 -7.18
CA ALA A 56 -1.45 -15.28 -7.11
C ALA A 56 -2.13 -15.09 -8.47
N ARG A 57 -3.45 -14.91 -8.45
CA ARG A 57 -4.25 -14.72 -9.66
C ARG A 57 -4.82 -13.31 -9.72
N ARG A 58 -5.19 -12.92 -10.93
CA ARG A 58 -5.91 -11.67 -11.19
C ARG A 58 -7.21 -11.63 -10.36
N ASP A 59 -7.53 -10.45 -9.84
CA ASP A 59 -8.72 -10.12 -9.04
C ASP A 59 -8.83 -10.90 -7.71
N GLN A 60 -7.78 -11.65 -7.34
CA GLN A 60 -7.70 -12.33 -6.05
C GLN A 60 -7.48 -11.32 -4.93
N VAL A 61 -8.26 -11.44 -3.86
CA VAL A 61 -8.11 -10.59 -2.68
C VAL A 61 -6.91 -11.06 -1.85
N VAL A 62 -6.10 -10.10 -1.43
CA VAL A 62 -4.98 -10.29 -0.51
C VAL A 62 -5.17 -9.37 0.69
N GLY A 63 -5.26 -9.97 1.88
CA GLY A 63 -5.29 -9.22 3.14
C GLY A 63 -3.96 -8.51 3.37
N VAL A 64 -4.00 -7.28 3.86
CA VAL A 64 -2.81 -6.49 4.22
C VAL A 64 -2.94 -6.06 5.67
N HIS A 65 -2.27 -6.78 6.56
CA HIS A 65 -2.30 -6.60 8.01
C HIS A 65 -0.93 -6.14 8.51
N VAL A 66 -0.68 -4.84 8.45
CA VAL A 66 0.65 -4.26 8.73
C VAL A 66 0.52 -2.99 9.57
N PRO A 67 1.53 -2.62 10.37
CA PRO A 67 1.40 -1.58 11.37
C PRO A 67 1.92 -0.20 10.89
N THR A 68 2.61 -0.12 9.76
CA THR A 68 3.27 1.12 9.30
C THR A 68 2.88 1.51 7.89
N VAL A 69 2.90 2.82 7.60
CA VAL A 69 2.61 3.36 6.26
C VAL A 69 3.59 2.81 5.23
N GLY A 70 4.87 2.66 5.56
CA GLY A 70 5.87 2.10 4.65
C GLY A 70 5.59 0.63 4.31
N ALA A 71 5.25 -0.18 5.33
CA ALA A 71 4.84 -1.57 5.14
C ALA A 71 3.56 -1.68 4.31
N GLN A 72 2.55 -0.85 4.58
CA GLN A 72 1.30 -0.81 3.82
C GLN A 72 1.54 -0.39 2.36
N THR A 73 2.38 0.63 2.14
CA THR A 73 2.76 1.08 0.81
C THR A 73 3.38 -0.07 0.01
N LEU A 74 4.35 -0.77 0.59
CA LEU A 74 5.00 -1.90 -0.06
C LEU A 74 4.02 -3.03 -0.34
N ALA A 75 3.21 -3.45 0.64
CA ALA A 75 2.27 -4.56 0.52
C ALA A 75 1.15 -4.27 -0.49
N VAL A 76 0.44 -3.14 -0.35
CA VAL A 76 -0.68 -2.76 -1.23
C VAL A 76 -0.20 -2.66 -2.68
N HIS A 77 0.89 -1.94 -2.94
CA HIS A 77 1.35 -1.77 -4.33
C HIS A 77 1.89 -3.08 -4.91
N THR A 78 2.42 -3.99 -4.09
CA THR A 78 2.82 -5.35 -4.52
C THR A 78 1.61 -6.16 -4.98
N VAL A 79 0.53 -6.16 -4.21
CA VAL A 79 -0.72 -6.86 -4.55
C VAL A 79 -1.33 -6.28 -5.83
N VAL A 80 -1.45 -4.96 -5.88
CA VAL A 80 -2.09 -4.26 -7.00
C VAL A 80 -1.25 -4.40 -8.28
N ALA A 81 0.08 -4.37 -8.19
CA ALA A 81 0.96 -4.61 -9.35
C ALA A 81 0.91 -6.07 -9.85
N ALA A 82 0.61 -7.04 -8.97
CA ALA A 82 0.34 -8.42 -9.36
C ALA A 82 -1.07 -8.59 -9.97
N GLY A 83 -1.89 -7.54 -10.00
CA GLY A 83 -3.28 -7.57 -10.48
C GLY A 83 -4.26 -8.18 -9.49
N GLY A 84 -3.90 -8.27 -8.21
CA GLY A 84 -4.80 -8.62 -7.12
C GLY A 84 -5.48 -7.38 -6.52
N VAL A 85 -6.41 -7.64 -5.59
CA VAL A 85 -7.14 -6.61 -4.84
C VAL A 85 -6.59 -6.57 -3.42
N ALA A 86 -6.02 -5.44 -2.99
CA ALA A 86 -5.53 -5.31 -1.63
C ALA A 86 -6.69 -5.01 -0.67
N ALA A 87 -6.76 -5.75 0.43
CA ALA A 87 -7.72 -5.51 1.51
C ALA A 87 -6.94 -5.12 2.78
N PRO A 88 -6.74 -3.82 3.05
CA PRO A 88 -6.17 -3.38 4.32
C PRO A 88 -7.02 -3.88 5.50
N ILE A 89 -6.34 -4.36 6.53
CA ILE A 89 -6.91 -4.85 7.78
C ILE A 89 -6.28 -4.04 8.91
N ASP A 90 -7.11 -3.55 9.83
CA ASP A 90 -6.63 -2.81 10.99
C ASP A 90 -5.70 -3.69 11.85
N PRO A 91 -4.44 -3.25 12.08
CA PRO A 91 -3.46 -4.00 12.86
C PRO A 91 -3.81 -4.14 14.35
N ALA A 92 -4.81 -3.40 14.84
CA ALA A 92 -5.29 -3.50 16.22
C ALA A 92 -6.28 -4.67 16.45
N LEU A 93 -6.77 -5.30 15.37
CA LEU A 93 -7.75 -6.39 15.47
C LEU A 93 -7.16 -7.66 16.06
N GLY A 94 -7.98 -8.40 16.80
CA GLY A 94 -7.63 -9.72 17.30
C GLY A 94 -7.64 -10.80 16.20
N PRO A 95 -7.02 -11.97 16.43
CA PRO A 95 -6.97 -13.05 15.45
C PRO A 95 -8.33 -13.48 14.90
N ASP A 96 -9.35 -13.58 15.75
CA ASP A 96 -10.70 -14.00 15.35
C ASP A 96 -11.37 -12.95 14.43
N GLU A 97 -11.17 -11.66 14.71
CA GLU A 97 -11.69 -10.55 13.89
C GLU A 97 -10.97 -10.48 12.53
N ILE A 98 -9.64 -10.69 12.53
CA ILE A 98 -8.86 -10.81 11.30
C ILE A 98 -9.35 -12.02 10.49
N ALA A 99 -9.58 -13.18 11.11
CA ALA A 99 -10.07 -14.38 10.44
C ALA A 99 -11.45 -14.19 9.81
N ALA A 100 -12.36 -13.54 10.53
CA ALA A 100 -13.68 -13.16 10.03
C ALA A 100 -13.53 -12.25 8.81
N ARG A 101 -12.73 -11.19 8.92
CA ARG A 101 -12.47 -10.26 7.81
C ARG A 101 -11.88 -10.97 6.59
N LEU A 102 -10.92 -11.87 6.77
CA LEU A 102 -10.29 -12.64 5.70
C LEU A 102 -11.29 -13.58 5.00
N SER A 103 -12.20 -14.17 5.77
CA SER A 103 -13.23 -15.06 5.26
C SER A 103 -14.28 -14.29 4.47
N ASP A 104 -14.73 -13.15 4.98
CA ASP A 104 -15.70 -12.27 4.33
C ASP A 104 -15.22 -11.75 2.98
N CYS A 105 -13.91 -11.47 2.86
CA CYS A 105 -13.32 -11.02 1.60
C CYS A 105 -12.79 -12.15 0.69
N ASP A 106 -12.98 -13.41 1.07
CA ASP A 106 -12.41 -14.59 0.41
C ASP A 106 -10.89 -14.49 0.12
N ALA A 107 -10.15 -13.87 1.05
CA ALA A 107 -8.71 -13.74 0.92
C ALA A 107 -8.02 -15.11 0.96
N ARG A 108 -7.09 -15.33 0.03
CA ARG A 108 -6.29 -16.57 -0.05
C ARG A 108 -4.83 -16.36 0.35
N THR A 109 -4.43 -15.10 0.48
CA THR A 109 -3.10 -14.68 0.88
C THR A 109 -3.25 -13.53 1.87
N LEU A 110 -2.36 -13.49 2.86
CA LEU A 110 -2.24 -12.42 3.84
C LEU A 110 -0.80 -11.90 3.82
N ILE A 111 -0.61 -10.59 3.72
CA ILE A 111 0.68 -9.94 3.93
C ILE A 111 0.69 -9.30 5.32
N THR A 112 1.71 -9.59 6.12
CA THR A 112 1.88 -9.13 7.50
C THR A 112 3.30 -8.64 7.77
N THR A 113 3.59 -8.17 8.98
CA THR A 113 4.95 -7.91 9.49
C THR A 113 5.31 -8.91 10.61
N PRO A 114 6.61 -9.05 10.97
CA PRO A 114 7.04 -10.01 11.99
C PRO A 114 6.40 -9.81 13.37
N ASP A 115 6.16 -8.56 13.78
CA ASP A 115 5.53 -8.21 15.05
C ASP A 115 4.04 -8.60 15.10
N LEU A 116 3.37 -8.64 13.95
CA LEU A 116 1.97 -9.03 13.81
C LEU A 116 1.79 -10.49 13.37
N ALA A 117 2.88 -11.19 13.03
CA ALA A 117 2.85 -12.54 12.49
C ALA A 117 2.12 -13.56 13.39
N PRO A 118 2.28 -13.56 14.73
CA PRO A 118 1.57 -14.52 15.58
C PRO A 118 0.04 -14.43 15.43
N ALA A 119 -0.53 -13.22 15.45
CA ALA A 119 -1.96 -13.02 15.26
C ALA A 119 -2.40 -13.35 13.83
N ALA A 120 -1.59 -12.96 12.84
CA ALA A 120 -1.86 -13.21 11.42
C ALA A 120 -1.88 -14.72 11.07
N VAL A 121 -0.98 -15.51 11.66
CA VAL A 121 -0.92 -16.97 11.46
C VAL A 121 -2.15 -17.64 12.09
N LEU A 122 -2.48 -17.31 13.34
CA LEU A 122 -3.70 -17.82 13.99
C LEU A 122 -4.97 -17.50 13.18
N ALA A 123 -5.07 -16.27 12.67
CA ALA A 123 -6.18 -15.87 11.83
C ALA A 123 -6.21 -16.61 10.49
N ALA A 124 -5.04 -16.94 9.92
CA ALA A 124 -4.95 -17.72 8.69
C ALA A 124 -5.44 -19.16 8.88
N GLU A 125 -5.13 -19.80 10.02
CA GLU A 125 -5.58 -21.16 10.36
C GLU A 125 -7.11 -21.26 10.47
N GLN A 126 -7.76 -20.20 10.92
CA GLN A 126 -9.21 -20.10 11.07
C GLN A 126 -9.93 -19.60 9.81
N SER A 127 -9.21 -19.36 8.71
CA SER A 127 -9.77 -18.75 7.50
C SER A 127 -9.42 -19.54 6.23
N ARG A 128 -9.57 -18.87 5.08
CA ARG A 128 -9.32 -19.43 3.74
C ARG A 128 -7.92 -19.11 3.21
N VAL A 129 -7.10 -18.43 4.01
CA VAL A 129 -5.74 -18.05 3.66
C VAL A 129 -4.86 -19.30 3.60
N ARG A 130 -4.10 -19.44 2.52
CA ARG A 130 -3.17 -20.55 2.30
C ARG A 130 -1.70 -20.13 2.40
N GLN A 131 -1.46 -18.82 2.38
CA GLN A 131 -0.13 -18.25 2.36
C GLN A 131 -0.12 -16.98 3.20
N VAL A 132 0.69 -16.98 4.26
CA VAL A 132 1.02 -15.77 5.03
C VAL A 132 2.41 -15.33 4.60
N VAL A 133 2.53 -14.11 4.09
CA VAL A 133 3.80 -13.50 3.66
C VAL A 133 4.15 -12.43 4.69
N SER A 134 5.31 -12.52 5.32
CA SER A 134 5.78 -11.54 6.30
C SER A 134 6.82 -10.61 5.69
N LEU A 135 6.71 -9.30 5.93
CA LEU A 135 7.70 -8.28 5.56
C LEU A 135 8.93 -8.33 6.50
N GLY A 136 9.57 -9.48 6.51
CA GLY A 136 10.66 -9.85 7.41
C GLY A 136 10.49 -11.30 7.89
N PRO A 137 11.55 -11.94 8.40
CA PRO A 137 11.49 -13.31 8.86
C PRO A 137 10.55 -13.46 10.06
N ALA A 138 9.62 -14.41 10.00
CA ALA A 138 8.73 -14.78 11.09
C ALA A 138 8.33 -16.27 10.98
N LEU A 139 8.00 -16.88 12.11
CA LEU A 139 7.61 -18.29 12.18
C LEU A 139 6.32 -18.55 11.38
N ASP A 140 6.25 -19.69 10.69
CA ASP A 140 5.10 -20.12 9.88
C ASP A 140 4.65 -19.12 8.81
N THR A 141 5.58 -18.29 8.34
CA THR A 141 5.37 -17.34 7.25
C THR A 141 6.39 -17.51 6.12
N ILE A 142 6.03 -17.02 4.94
CA ILE A 142 6.94 -16.83 3.81
C ILE A 142 7.64 -15.47 3.99
N ASP A 143 8.96 -15.45 4.04
CA ASP A 143 9.71 -14.18 4.02
C ASP A 143 9.47 -13.46 2.68
N PHE A 144 8.97 -12.24 2.73
CA PHE A 144 8.76 -11.38 1.57
C PHE A 144 10.02 -11.25 0.69
N ARG A 145 11.23 -11.27 1.28
CA ARG A 145 12.48 -11.21 0.51
C ARG A 145 12.63 -12.39 -0.45
N SER A 146 12.07 -13.55 -0.13
CA SER A 146 12.07 -14.71 -1.04
C SER A 146 11.29 -14.42 -2.32
N LEU A 147 10.29 -13.54 -2.30
CA LEU A 147 9.55 -13.13 -3.50
C LEU A 147 10.43 -12.34 -4.46
N LEU A 148 11.43 -11.62 -3.94
CA LEU A 148 12.30 -10.74 -4.72
C LEU A 148 13.35 -11.50 -5.53
N THR A 149 13.63 -12.75 -5.15
CA THR A 149 14.66 -13.59 -5.75
C THR A 149 14.12 -14.65 -6.70
N LEU A 150 12.79 -14.81 -6.79
CA LEU A 150 12.14 -15.69 -7.74
C LEU A 150 12.36 -15.22 -9.18
N GLU A 151 12.34 -16.16 -10.12
CA GLU A 151 12.44 -15.86 -11.55
C GLU A 151 11.36 -14.86 -11.99
N PRO A 152 11.76 -13.74 -12.63
CA PRO A 152 10.84 -12.72 -13.09
C PRO A 152 9.71 -13.29 -13.96
N THR A 153 8.48 -12.89 -13.64
CA THR A 153 7.27 -13.14 -14.41
C THR A 153 6.73 -11.79 -14.89
N PRO A 154 6.35 -11.67 -16.18
CA PRO A 154 5.72 -10.45 -16.67
C PRO A 154 4.48 -10.08 -15.85
N LEU A 155 4.41 -8.83 -15.40
CA LEU A 155 3.22 -8.33 -14.70
C LEU A 155 2.03 -8.27 -15.67
N PRO A 156 0.81 -8.57 -15.20
CA PRO A 156 -0.37 -8.55 -16.05
C PRO A 156 -0.70 -7.13 -16.52
N THR A 157 -1.24 -7.01 -17.73
CA THR A 157 -1.93 -5.77 -18.14
C THR A 157 -3.22 -5.62 -17.32
N LEU A 158 -3.45 -4.42 -16.79
CA LEU A 158 -4.59 -4.13 -15.93
C LEU A 158 -5.57 -3.16 -16.63
N ASP A 159 -6.87 -3.40 -16.48
CA ASP A 159 -7.93 -2.50 -16.92
C ASP A 159 -8.37 -1.62 -15.76
N ALA A 160 -8.17 -0.31 -15.89
CA ALA A 160 -8.37 0.61 -14.77
C ALA A 160 -9.83 0.70 -14.28
N HIS A 161 -10.81 0.44 -15.15
CA HIS A 161 -12.23 0.58 -14.82
C HIS A 161 -12.86 -0.74 -14.39
N ARG A 162 -12.37 -1.85 -14.96
CA ARG A 162 -12.96 -3.18 -14.72
C ARG A 162 -12.36 -3.93 -13.55
N GLN A 163 -11.16 -3.54 -13.12
CA GLN A 163 -10.44 -4.24 -12.05
C GLN A 163 -10.33 -3.40 -10.80
N ASP A 164 -10.57 -4.08 -9.67
CA ASP A 164 -10.46 -3.50 -8.34
C ASP A 164 -9.02 -3.40 -7.90
N ALA A 165 -8.64 -2.26 -7.32
CA ALA A 165 -7.35 -2.09 -6.65
C ALA A 165 -7.47 -2.36 -5.14
N LEU A 166 -8.57 -1.90 -4.53
CA LEU A 166 -8.79 -2.00 -3.09
C LEU A 166 -10.14 -2.62 -2.75
N LEU A 167 -10.18 -3.36 -1.65
CA LEU A 167 -11.40 -3.76 -0.95
C LEU A 167 -11.38 -3.13 0.45
N LEU A 168 -12.28 -2.18 0.68
CA LEU A 168 -12.34 -1.39 1.90
C LEU A 168 -12.99 -2.16 3.05
N ALA A 169 -12.79 -1.71 4.29
CA ALA A 169 -13.35 -2.35 5.48
C ALA A 169 -14.88 -2.42 5.46
N ASP A 170 -15.55 -1.41 4.89
CA ASP A 170 -17.01 -1.37 4.69
C ASP A 170 -17.53 -2.30 3.57
N GLY A 171 -16.64 -3.08 2.95
CA GLY A 171 -16.96 -4.02 1.87
C GLY A 171 -17.00 -3.40 0.47
N ARG A 172 -16.87 -2.06 0.34
CA ARG A 172 -16.82 -1.42 -0.98
C ARG A 172 -15.54 -1.79 -1.71
N ARG A 173 -15.69 -2.05 -3.00
CA ARG A 173 -14.61 -2.27 -3.95
C ARG A 173 -14.28 -0.97 -4.67
N LEU A 174 -13.00 -0.65 -4.76
CA LEU A 174 -12.52 0.54 -5.45
C LEU A 174 -11.63 0.13 -6.63
N SER A 175 -12.07 0.47 -7.84
CA SER A 175 -11.29 0.27 -9.06
C SER A 175 -10.03 1.11 -9.08
N HIS A 176 -9.08 0.77 -9.95
CA HIS A 176 -7.90 1.63 -10.17
C HIS A 176 -8.30 3.05 -10.59
N ALA A 177 -9.29 3.18 -11.47
CA ALA A 177 -9.80 4.47 -11.90
C ALA A 177 -10.47 5.22 -10.73
N GLY A 178 -11.19 4.50 -9.85
CA GLY A 178 -11.75 5.06 -8.62
C GLY A 178 -10.68 5.58 -7.66
N LEU A 179 -9.59 4.82 -7.49
CA LEU A 179 -8.47 5.25 -6.65
C LEU A 179 -7.73 6.47 -7.23
N VAL A 180 -7.54 6.51 -8.56
CA VAL A 180 -7.00 7.69 -9.25
C VAL A 180 -7.95 8.90 -9.12
N GLY A 181 -9.27 8.67 -9.19
CA GLY A 181 -10.26 9.71 -8.91
C GLY A 181 -10.12 10.26 -7.50
N ARG A 182 -9.97 9.38 -6.51
CA ARG A 182 -9.75 9.79 -5.11
C ARG A 182 -8.45 10.57 -4.92
N MET A 183 -7.37 10.19 -5.62
CA MET A 183 -6.14 10.97 -5.64
C MET A 183 -6.36 12.39 -6.20
N ALA A 184 -7.15 12.52 -7.27
CA ALA A 184 -7.46 13.82 -7.86
C ALA A 184 -8.33 14.70 -6.93
N GLU A 185 -9.28 14.10 -6.21
CA GLU A 185 -10.08 14.81 -5.19
C GLU A 185 -9.20 15.36 -4.07
N LEU A 186 -8.26 14.55 -3.57
CA LEU A 186 -7.30 14.98 -2.55
C LEU A 186 -6.39 16.11 -3.09
N ASP A 187 -5.92 16.00 -4.32
CA ASP A 187 -5.05 16.98 -4.96
C ASP A 187 -5.75 18.32 -5.24
N ALA A 188 -7.09 18.32 -5.40
CA ALA A 188 -7.84 19.53 -5.70
C ALA A 188 -7.71 20.60 -4.62
N ALA A 189 -7.55 20.19 -3.36
CA ALA A 189 -7.41 21.10 -2.22
C ALA A 189 -5.99 21.69 -2.09
N VAL A 190 -4.95 20.88 -2.35
CA VAL A 190 -3.56 21.23 -2.00
C VAL A 190 -2.64 21.45 -3.20
N ARG A 191 -2.98 20.91 -4.38
CA ARG A 191 -2.19 20.94 -5.62
C ARG A 191 -0.73 20.56 -5.38
N LEU A 192 -0.49 19.30 -5.04
CA LEU A 192 0.83 18.80 -4.68
C LEU A 192 1.83 18.92 -5.84
N THR A 193 3.04 19.32 -5.47
CA THR A 193 4.22 19.47 -6.30
C THR A 193 5.32 18.52 -5.83
N GLU A 194 6.41 18.44 -6.59
CA GLU A 194 7.54 17.58 -6.21
C GLU A 194 8.40 18.11 -5.05
N SER A 195 8.22 19.39 -4.71
CA SER A 195 8.89 20.06 -3.59
C SER A 195 8.17 19.88 -2.26
N ASP A 196 6.96 19.34 -2.28
CA ASP A 196 6.15 19.19 -1.07
C ASP A 196 6.65 18.02 -0.21
N VAL A 197 6.60 18.24 1.10
CA VAL A 197 6.74 17.23 2.15
C VAL A 197 5.37 17.01 2.77
N VAL A 198 4.87 15.78 2.64
CA VAL A 198 3.53 15.34 3.06
C VAL A 198 3.65 14.49 4.31
N LEU A 199 3.04 14.94 5.39
CA LEU A 199 2.92 14.15 6.62
C LEU A 199 1.72 13.20 6.51
N ALA A 200 2.01 11.91 6.59
CA ALA A 200 1.01 10.85 6.58
C ALA A 200 0.96 10.20 7.97
N THR A 201 -0.11 10.45 8.72
CA THR A 201 -0.36 9.72 9.96
C THR A 201 -1.05 8.39 9.66
N TRP A 202 -0.66 7.37 10.41
CA TRP A 202 -1.36 6.09 10.33
C TRP A 202 -2.78 6.23 10.90
N LEU A 203 -3.78 6.22 10.03
CA LEU A 203 -5.18 6.13 10.41
C LEU A 203 -5.67 4.70 10.16
N PRO A 204 -6.06 3.94 11.21
CA PRO A 204 -6.57 2.58 11.07
C PRO A 204 -8.00 2.52 10.52
N ASP A 205 -8.48 3.55 9.82
CA ASP A 205 -9.89 3.72 9.44
C ASP A 205 -10.40 2.68 8.42
N GLY A 206 -9.54 1.75 7.97
CA GLY A 206 -9.90 0.71 7.00
C GLY A 206 -10.33 1.28 5.65
N GLY A 207 -10.09 2.57 5.42
CA GLY A 207 -10.52 3.34 4.27
C GLY A 207 -9.45 3.43 3.18
N CYS A 208 -9.78 4.14 2.11
CA CYS A 208 -8.84 4.39 1.01
C CYS A 208 -7.96 5.63 1.22
N GLY A 209 -8.19 6.42 2.28
CA GLY A 209 -7.61 7.75 2.46
C GLY A 209 -6.08 7.75 2.49
N LEU A 210 -5.49 6.94 3.38
CA LEU A 210 -4.04 6.82 3.51
C LEU A 210 -3.39 6.29 2.21
N VAL A 211 -3.97 5.24 1.61
CA VAL A 211 -3.49 4.68 0.35
C VAL A 211 -3.52 5.74 -0.75
N ALA A 212 -4.63 6.45 -0.92
CA ALA A 212 -4.80 7.49 -1.93
C ALA A 212 -3.83 8.67 -1.71
N LEU A 213 -3.60 9.08 -0.46
CA LEU A 213 -2.64 10.12 -0.11
C LEU A 213 -1.22 9.72 -0.52
N VAL A 214 -0.77 8.53 -0.13
CA VAL A 214 0.55 8.03 -0.49
C VAL A 214 0.69 7.89 -2.01
N CYS A 215 -0.31 7.31 -2.69
CA CYS A 215 -0.31 7.21 -4.15
C CYS A 215 -0.21 8.59 -4.80
N LEU A 216 -0.96 9.59 -4.32
CA LEU A 216 -0.91 10.96 -4.81
C LEU A 216 0.49 11.56 -4.62
N ALA A 217 1.00 11.58 -3.39
CA ALA A 217 2.30 12.17 -3.06
C ALA A 217 3.42 11.54 -3.91
N VAL A 218 3.49 10.21 -3.95
CA VAL A 218 4.48 9.48 -4.74
C VAL A 218 4.29 9.74 -6.25
N SER A 219 3.06 9.81 -6.77
CA SER A 219 2.83 10.13 -8.19
C SER A 219 3.34 11.52 -8.57
N LYS A 220 3.18 12.51 -7.67
CA LYS A 220 3.63 13.90 -7.87
C LYS A 220 5.13 14.08 -7.67
N GLY A 221 5.75 13.20 -6.91
CA GLY A 221 7.16 13.34 -6.54
C GLY A 221 7.33 14.01 -5.18
N ALA A 222 6.29 14.17 -4.38
CA ALA A 222 6.43 14.70 -3.04
C ALA A 222 7.17 13.68 -2.14
N LEU A 223 7.74 14.16 -1.05
CA LEU A 223 8.28 13.29 0.01
C LEU A 223 7.14 12.94 0.98
N VAL A 224 6.89 11.67 1.22
CA VAL A 224 6.02 11.24 2.32
C VAL A 224 6.85 11.04 3.59
N VAL A 225 6.45 11.68 4.68
CA VAL A 225 6.96 11.39 6.03
C VAL A 225 5.83 10.71 6.78
N ALA A 226 6.04 9.44 7.12
CA ALA A 226 5.08 8.62 7.84
C ALA A 226 5.42 8.61 9.33
N ALA A 227 4.45 9.03 10.14
CA ALA A 227 4.59 9.23 11.58
C ALA A 227 3.35 8.70 12.34
N HIS A 228 3.47 8.48 13.64
CA HIS A 228 2.29 8.31 14.51
C HIS A 228 1.84 9.65 15.07
N ASP A 229 0.59 9.73 15.55
CA ASP A 229 0.03 10.93 16.17
C ASP A 229 0.89 11.46 17.34
N THR A 230 1.57 10.55 18.07
CA THR A 230 2.48 10.91 19.16
C THR A 230 3.77 11.59 18.69
N ASP A 231 4.14 11.45 17.41
CA ASP A 231 5.39 11.95 16.86
C ASP A 231 5.24 13.35 16.20
N LEU A 232 4.00 13.87 16.13
CA LEU A 232 3.62 15.07 15.39
C LEU A 232 4.32 16.39 15.81
N PRO A 233 4.51 16.70 17.11
CA PRO A 233 5.02 18.01 17.52
C PRO A 233 6.45 18.30 17.03
N GLY A 234 7.31 17.28 16.95
CA GLY A 234 8.69 17.42 16.44
C GLY A 234 8.80 17.19 14.94
N THR A 235 8.08 16.20 14.42
CA THR A 235 8.17 15.80 13.00
C THR A 235 7.83 16.93 12.03
N THR A 236 6.83 17.75 12.36
CA THR A 236 6.42 18.88 11.51
C THR A 236 7.55 19.88 11.29
N TYR A 237 8.32 20.18 12.36
CA TYR A 237 9.44 21.11 12.32
C TYR A 237 10.70 20.48 11.70
N ASP A 238 11.02 19.24 12.08
CA ASP A 238 12.26 18.57 11.66
C ASP A 238 12.31 18.28 10.15
N PHE A 239 11.15 18.04 9.53
CA PHE A 239 11.06 17.69 8.11
C PHE A 239 10.53 18.82 7.22
N SER A 240 10.30 20.02 7.77
CA SER A 240 9.70 21.15 7.02
C SER A 240 8.41 20.73 6.30
N VAL A 241 7.49 20.12 7.04
CA VAL A 241 6.23 19.61 6.49
C VAL A 241 5.44 20.74 5.84
N THR A 242 4.97 20.51 4.62
CA THR A 242 4.22 21.49 3.81
C THR A 242 2.75 21.16 3.70
N VAL A 243 2.39 19.88 3.87
CA VAL A 243 1.03 19.36 3.75
C VAL A 243 0.81 18.28 4.79
N MET A 244 -0.35 18.32 5.45
CA MET A 244 -0.76 17.33 6.43
C MET A 244 -2.23 16.92 6.24
N THR A 245 -2.59 15.75 6.77
CA THR A 245 -3.98 15.33 6.90
C THR A 245 -4.65 16.15 8.00
N GLY A 246 -5.62 16.98 7.63
CA GLY A 246 -6.46 17.74 8.56
C GLY A 246 -7.55 16.88 9.20
N SER A 247 -8.39 17.50 10.02
CA SER A 247 -9.56 16.85 10.63
C SER A 247 -10.58 16.45 9.56
N GLY A 248 -10.85 15.14 9.39
CA GLY A 248 -11.90 14.64 8.50
C GLY A 248 -11.46 14.17 7.12
N THR A 249 -10.25 13.61 6.97
CA THR A 249 -9.69 13.06 5.71
C THR A 249 -9.38 14.09 4.61
N THR A 250 -9.45 15.38 4.93
CA THR A 250 -9.03 16.49 4.06
C THR A 250 -7.52 16.72 4.16
N LEU A 251 -6.92 17.22 3.07
CA LEU A 251 -5.52 17.67 3.09
C LEU A 251 -5.48 19.18 3.26
N GLU A 252 -4.56 19.64 4.09
CA GLU A 252 -4.35 21.05 4.41
C GLU A 252 -2.88 21.41 4.18
N ARG A 253 -2.63 22.60 3.63
CA ARG A 253 -1.27 23.15 3.54
C ARG A 253 -0.93 23.87 4.84
N CYS A 254 0.28 23.65 5.33
CA CYS A 254 0.83 24.31 6.52
C CYS A 254 1.24 25.76 6.22
#